data_AF-A0A3B9J929-F1
#
_entry.id   AF-A0A3B9J929-F1
#
_cell.length_a   1.000
_cell.length_b   1.000
_cell.length_c   1.000
_cell.angle_alpha   90.00
_cell.angle_beta   90.00
_cell.angle_gamma   90.00
#
_symmetry.space_group_name_H-M   'P 1'
#
loop_
_entity.id
_entity.type
_entity.pdbx_description
1 polymer ?
#
loop_
_entity_poly.entity_id
_entity_poly.type
_entity_poly.pdbx_seq_one_letter_code
_entity_poly.pdbx_strand_id
1 'polypeptide(L)'
;MDLNIASHQTGNYTVQIPVYEGPLDLLLQLIERAELDITSVALAMVTDQYLKYIRAMQEARAEEISAFLVIAAKLIQIKSEALLPRPPVREVGEEDPAENLARQLRIYKQFKKIANWM
;
A
#
# COMPACT_ATOMS: atom_id res chain seq x y z
N MET A 1 -16.35 -36.82 42.47
CA MET A 1 -15.37 -37.10 41.42
C MET A 1 -15.28 -35.87 40.54
N ASP A 2 -14.24 -35.08 40.78
CA ASP A 2 -13.86 -33.92 40.00
C ASP A 2 -13.38 -34.35 38.61
N LEU A 3 -13.83 -33.66 37.56
CA LEU A 3 -13.06 -33.56 36.33
C LEU A 3 -13.16 -32.13 35.80
N ASN A 4 -12.26 -31.31 36.32
CA ASN A 4 -11.90 -30.00 35.79
C ASN A 4 -11.22 -30.20 34.43
N ILE A 5 -11.99 -30.08 33.34
CA ILE A 5 -11.40 -29.92 32.00
C ILE A 5 -11.35 -28.42 31.71
N ALA A 6 -10.11 -27.93 31.64
CA ALA A 6 -9.76 -26.54 31.43
C ALA A 6 -10.55 -25.93 30.26
N SER A 7 -11.25 -24.84 30.57
CA SER A 7 -11.77 -23.91 29.58
C SER A 7 -10.60 -23.24 28.88
N HIS A 8 -10.22 -23.76 27.70
CA HIS A 8 -9.41 -22.98 26.76
C HIS A 8 -10.27 -21.82 26.27
N GLN A 9 -10.14 -20.69 26.94
CA GLN A 9 -10.60 -19.41 26.45
C GLN A 9 -9.77 -19.09 25.20
N THR A 10 -10.29 -19.41 24.02
CA THR A 10 -9.92 -18.70 22.79
C THR A 10 -10.39 -17.27 22.97
N GLY A 11 -9.54 -16.44 23.59
CA GLY A 11 -9.72 -15.00 23.57
C GLY A 11 -9.82 -14.60 22.11
N ASN A 12 -10.97 -14.05 21.71
CA ASN A 12 -11.17 -13.48 20.39
C ASN A 12 -10.03 -12.52 20.10
N TYR A 13 -9.07 -12.94 19.27
CA TYR A 13 -7.98 -12.09 18.84
C TYR A 13 -8.52 -11.20 17.73
N THR A 14 -9.09 -10.06 18.11
CA THR A 14 -9.56 -9.06 17.17
C THR A 14 -8.35 -8.40 16.53
N VAL A 15 -7.91 -8.93 15.39
CA VAL A 15 -6.91 -8.28 14.54
C VAL A 15 -7.58 -7.08 13.89
N GLN A 16 -7.32 -5.89 14.43
CA GLN A 16 -7.79 -4.65 13.82
C GLN A 16 -6.88 -4.32 12.63
N ILE A 17 -7.48 -4.27 11.44
CA ILE A 17 -6.82 -3.75 10.25
C ILE A 17 -6.85 -2.21 10.36
N PRO A 18 -5.72 -1.50 10.16
CA PRO A 18 -5.74 -0.04 10.18
C PRO A 18 -6.75 0.50 9.16
N VAL A 19 -7.58 1.46 9.59
CA VAL A 19 -8.42 2.20 8.66
C VAL A 19 -7.55 3.27 8.02
N TYR A 20 -7.09 3.01 6.80
CA TYR A 20 -6.32 3.98 6.04
C TYR A 20 -7.24 5.05 5.47
N GLU A 21 -6.76 6.30 5.46
CA GLU A 21 -7.50 7.43 4.89
C GLU A 21 -7.52 7.42 3.35
N GLY A 22 -6.84 6.47 2.73
CA GLY A 22 -6.85 6.27 1.28
C GLY A 22 -5.67 5.45 0.76
N PRO A 23 -5.56 5.33 -0.58
CA PRO A 23 -4.54 4.48 -1.20
C PRO A 23 -3.13 5.04 -1.06
N LEU A 24 -2.96 6.36 -1.03
CA LEU A 24 -1.64 6.99 -0.81
C LEU A 24 -1.15 6.81 0.62
N ASP A 25 -2.07 6.83 1.59
CA ASP A 25 -1.76 6.62 3.00
C ASP A 25 -1.26 5.20 3.26
N LEU A 26 -2.00 4.20 2.75
CA LEU A 26 -1.58 2.81 2.79
C LEU A 26 -0.19 2.63 2.15
N LEU A 27 0.02 3.21 0.97
CA LEU A 27 1.28 3.07 0.25
C LEU A 27 2.45 3.70 1.02
N LEU A 28 2.25 4.89 1.59
CA LEU A 28 3.23 5.55 2.45
C LEU A 28 3.58 4.69 3.67
N GLN A 29 2.57 4.13 4.35
CA GLN A 29 2.76 3.26 5.51
C GLN A 29 3.52 1.97 5.16
N LEU A 30 3.26 1.37 4.00
CA LEU A 30 3.99 0.18 3.53
C LEU A 30 5.46 0.50 3.27
N ILE A 31 5.75 1.65 2.66
CA ILE A 31 7.13 2.11 2.39
C ILE A 31 7.85 2.40 3.71
N GLU A 32 7.20 3.10 4.65
CA GLU A 32 7.76 3.42 5.97
C GLU A 32 8.02 2.16 6.80
N ARG A 33 7.11 1.18 6.79
CA ARG A 33 7.29 -0.10 7.46
C ARG A 33 8.42 -0.93 6.87
N ALA A 34 8.69 -0.78 5.57
CA ALA A 34 9.80 -1.44 4.91
C ALA A 34 11.14 -0.70 5.11
N GLU A 35 11.16 0.43 5.82
CA GLU A 35 12.33 1.30 6.02
C GLU A 35 12.96 1.76 4.70
N LEU A 36 12.12 2.02 3.68
CA LEU A 36 12.56 2.43 2.35
C LEU A 36 12.32 3.92 2.09
N ASP A 37 13.18 4.51 1.26
CA ASP A 37 12.95 5.83 0.67
C ASP A 37 11.90 5.77 -0.45
N ILE A 38 11.15 6.87 -0.64
CA ILE A 38 10.14 6.98 -1.70
C ILE A 38 10.84 7.07 -3.06
N THR A 39 11.02 5.92 -3.70
CA THR A 39 11.72 5.71 -4.98
C THR A 39 10.95 4.74 -5.87
N SER A 40 11.28 4.67 -7.16
CA SER A 40 10.68 3.71 -8.10
C SER A 40 10.89 2.25 -7.67
N VAL A 41 12.08 1.93 -7.14
CA VAL A 41 12.41 0.59 -6.62
C VAL A 41 11.55 0.27 -5.40
N ALA A 42 11.43 1.19 -4.45
CA ALA A 42 10.60 0.98 -3.27
C ALA A 42 9.13 0.75 -3.63
N LEU A 43 8.59 1.53 -4.59
CA LEU A 43 7.23 1.34 -5.11
C LEU A 43 7.04 -0.07 -5.67
N ALA A 44 7.98 -0.56 -6.48
CA ALA A 44 7.92 -1.91 -7.04
C ALA A 44 8.00 -3.00 -5.95
N MET A 45 8.78 -2.78 -4.89
CA MET A 45 8.91 -3.72 -3.75
C MET A 45 7.64 -3.82 -2.90
N VAL A 46 6.95 -2.70 -2.67
CA VAL A 46 5.73 -2.69 -1.84
C VAL A 46 4.45 -3.08 -2.61
N THR A 47 4.51 -3.19 -3.95
CA THR A 47 3.38 -3.56 -4.81
C THR A 47 2.66 -4.82 -4.33
N ASP A 48 3.38 -5.89 -3.99
CA ASP A 48 2.74 -7.14 -3.58
C ASP A 48 1.99 -7.01 -2.26
N GLN A 49 2.54 -6.24 -1.32
CA GLN A 49 1.91 -5.96 -0.04
C GLN A 49 0.64 -5.12 -0.21
N TYR A 50 0.69 -4.13 -1.12
CA TYR A 50 -0.44 -3.29 -1.48
C TYR A 50 -1.57 -4.12 -2.12
N LEU A 51 -1.25 -5.00 -3.08
CA LEU A 51 -2.22 -5.89 -3.71
C LEU A 51 -2.82 -6.90 -2.70
N LYS A 52 -2.01 -7.40 -1.76
CA LYS A 52 -2.51 -8.28 -0.70
C LYS A 52 -3.53 -7.58 0.18
N TYR A 53 -3.28 -6.32 0.53
CA TYR A 53 -4.22 -5.51 1.30
C TYR A 53 -5.55 -5.33 0.55
N ILE A 54 -5.49 -4.96 -0.73
CA ILE A 54 -6.68 -4.76 -1.57
C ILE A 54 -7.54 -6.02 -1.63
N ARG A 55 -6.94 -7.20 -1.81
CA ARG A 55 -7.70 -8.46 -1.84
C ARG A 55 -8.45 -8.72 -0.53
N ALA A 56 -7.78 -8.52 0.61
CA ALA A 56 -8.42 -8.65 1.92
C ALA A 56 -9.54 -7.61 2.13
N MET A 57 -9.39 -6.42 1.54
CA MET A 57 -10.40 -5.37 1.62
C MET A 57 -11.62 -5.63 0.70
N GLN A 58 -11.43 -6.21 -0.49
CA GLN A 58 -12.54 -6.53 -1.40
C GLN A 58 -13.58 -7.44 -0.75
N GLU A 59 -13.14 -8.37 0.09
CA GLU A 59 -14.01 -9.30 0.81
C GLU A 59 -14.88 -8.61 1.87
N ALA A 60 -14.45 -7.44 2.36
CA ALA A 60 -15.09 -6.73 3.47
C ALA A 60 -15.80 -5.41 3.09
N ARG A 61 -15.31 -4.70 2.06
CA ARG A 61 -15.73 -3.32 1.72
C ARG A 61 -15.57 -3.02 0.22
N ALA A 62 -16.41 -3.62 -0.62
CA ALA A 62 -16.32 -3.49 -2.07
C ALA A 62 -16.62 -2.08 -2.62
N GLU A 63 -17.44 -1.29 -1.91
CA GLU A 63 -17.94 0.01 -2.38
C GLU A 63 -16.85 1.12 -2.38
N GLU A 64 -15.81 0.98 -1.57
CA GLU A 64 -14.78 2.01 -1.36
C GLU A 64 -13.47 1.75 -2.14
N ILE A 65 -13.39 0.68 -2.94
CA ILE A 65 -12.10 0.21 -3.50
C ILE A 65 -11.68 0.88 -4.82
N SER A 66 -12.55 1.64 -5.47
CA SER A 66 -12.28 2.21 -6.80
C SER A 66 -10.97 3.01 -6.86
N ALA A 67 -10.72 3.88 -5.88
CA ALA A 67 -9.49 4.67 -5.78
C ALA A 67 -8.23 3.80 -5.56
N PHE A 68 -8.37 2.68 -4.85
CA PHE A 68 -7.28 1.72 -4.63
C PHE A 68 -6.94 0.96 -5.91
N LEU A 69 -7.92 0.60 -6.73
CA LEU A 69 -7.69 -0.07 -8.00
C LEU A 69 -6.88 0.80 -8.98
N VAL A 70 -7.09 2.12 -8.98
CA VAL A 70 -6.30 3.06 -9.79
C VAL A 70 -4.81 3.00 -9.40
N ILE A 71 -4.52 3.04 -8.09
CA ILE A 71 -3.13 2.96 -7.61
C ILE A 71 -2.56 1.55 -7.80
N ALA A 72 -3.36 0.50 -7.64
CA ALA A 72 -2.96 -0.87 -7.92
C ALA A 72 -2.51 -1.06 -9.37
N ALA A 73 -3.28 -0.55 -10.34
CA ALA A 73 -2.93 -0.60 -11.75
C ALA A 73 -1.59 0.10 -12.03
N LYS A 74 -1.38 1.30 -11.44
CA LYS A 74 -0.10 2.02 -11.54
C LYS A 74 1.06 1.23 -10.94
N LEU A 75 0.89 0.63 -9.77
CA LEU A 75 1.93 -0.17 -9.11
C LEU A 75 2.30 -1.42 -9.90
N ILE A 76 1.33 -2.06 -10.55
CA ILE A 76 1.57 -3.20 -11.44
C ILE A 76 2.39 -2.76 -12.65
N GLN A 77 2.02 -1.63 -13.28
CA GLN A 77 2.80 -1.05 -14.37
C GLN A 77 4.25 -0.76 -13.93
N ILE A 78 4.43 -0.06 -12.81
CA ILE A 78 5.75 0.30 -12.27
C ILE A 78 6.58 -0.96 -12.00
N LYS A 79 6.00 -1.97 -11.36
CA LYS A 79 6.70 -3.24 -11.08
C LYS A 79 7.07 -3.96 -12.38
N SER A 80 6.18 -3.97 -13.37
CA SER A 80 6.45 -4.56 -14.68
C SER A 80 7.63 -3.86 -15.36
N GLU A 81 7.63 -2.53 -15.43
CA GLU A 81 8.71 -1.74 -16.02
C GLU A 81 10.04 -1.92 -15.28
N ALA A 82 10.02 -1.99 -13.95
CA ALA A 82 11.20 -2.20 -13.12
C ALA A 82 11.86 -3.58 -13.31
N LEU A 83 11.10 -4.59 -13.76
CA LEU A 83 11.61 -5.93 -14.02
C LEU A 83 12.10 -6.14 -15.47
N LEU A 84 11.91 -5.15 -16.35
CA LEU A 84 12.38 -5.26 -17.74
C LEU A 84 13.91 -5.12 -17.80
N PRO A 85 14.58 -5.92 -18.65
CA PRO A 85 16.04 -5.83 -18.83
C PRO A 85 16.49 -4.53 -19.49
N ARG A 86 15.56 -3.81 -20.12
CA ARG A 86 15.77 -2.49 -20.72
C ARG A 86 14.62 -1.58 -20.32
N PRO A 87 14.88 -0.30 -20.00
CA PRO A 87 13.83 0.67 -19.75
C PRO A 87 12.87 0.76 -20.95
N PRO A 88 11.57 0.98 -20.72
CA PRO A 88 10.62 1.22 -21.80
C PRO A 88 11.02 2.47 -22.59
N VAL A 89 10.82 2.42 -23.90
CA VAL A 89 10.96 3.61 -24.75
C VAL A 89 9.77 4.51 -24.45
N ARG A 90 10.03 5.74 -23.99
CA ARG A 90 9.01 6.74 -23.67
C ARG A 90 8.98 7.82 -24.73
N GLU A 91 7.80 8.32 -25.03
CA GLU A 91 7.64 9.44 -25.96
C GLU A 91 8.17 10.74 -25.35
N VAL A 92 8.49 11.72 -26.21
CA VAL A 92 8.94 13.03 -25.75
C VAL A 92 7.81 13.73 -25.01
N GLY A 93 8.00 13.92 -23.70
CA GLY A 93 7.00 14.52 -22.81
C GLY A 93 6.19 13.51 -21.98
N GLU A 94 6.37 12.20 -22.21
CA GLU A 94 5.78 11.17 -21.36
C GLU A 94 6.49 11.09 -20.01
N GLU A 95 5.73 11.26 -18.93
CA GLU A 95 6.26 11.23 -17.57
C GLU A 95 6.41 9.79 -17.08
N ASP A 96 7.51 9.49 -16.39
CA ASP A 96 7.71 8.18 -15.76
C ASP A 96 6.61 7.97 -14.68
N PRO A 97 5.78 6.92 -14.81
CA PRO A 97 4.68 6.67 -13.88
C PRO A 97 5.17 6.47 -12.45
N ALA A 98 6.37 5.90 -12.27
CA ALA A 98 6.97 5.71 -10.96
C ALA A 98 7.40 7.04 -10.34
N GLU A 99 8.00 7.93 -11.12
CA GLU A 99 8.42 9.24 -10.63
C GLU A 99 7.23 10.15 -10.33
N ASN A 100 6.19 10.11 -11.17
CA ASN A 100 4.94 10.82 -10.91
C ASN A 100 4.31 10.37 -9.57
N LEU A 101 4.20 9.07 -9.33
CA LEU A 101 3.63 8.53 -8.09
C LEU A 101 4.52 8.82 -6.88
N ALA A 102 5.84 8.71 -7.02
CA ALA A 102 6.79 9.06 -5.97
C ALA A 102 6.66 10.53 -5.56
N ARG A 103 6.52 11.44 -6.54
CA ARG A 103 6.28 12.87 -6.30
C ARG A 103 4.99 13.09 -5.52
N GLN A 104 3.89 12.45 -5.93
CA GLN A 104 2.60 12.53 -5.22
C GLN A 104 2.72 12.07 -3.77
N LEU A 105 3.42 10.97 -3.50
CA LEU A 105 3.65 10.47 -2.15
C LEU A 105 4.51 11.41 -1.30
N ARG A 106 5.56 12.01 -1.86
CA ARG A 106 6.38 12.99 -1.15
C ARG A 106 5.56 14.21 -0.74
N ILE A 107 4.70 14.71 -1.63
CA ILE A 107 3.78 15.81 -1.36
C ILE A 107 2.77 15.41 -0.28
N TYR A 108 2.13 14.25 -0.42
CA TYR A 108 1.19 13.73 0.57
C TYR A 108 1.84 13.57 1.96
N LYS A 109 3.05 13.02 2.03
CA LYS A 109 3.83 12.89 3.28
C LYS A 109 4.06 14.24 3.96
N GLN A 110 4.38 15.28 3.18
CA GLN A 110 4.57 16.63 3.72
C GLN A 110 3.27 17.18 4.31
N PHE A 111 2.16 17.07 3.59
CA PHE A 111 0.85 17.51 4.08
C PHE A 111 0.40 16.75 5.32
N LYS A 112 0.57 15.42 5.34
CA LYS A 112 0.27 14.58 6.51
C LYS A 112 1.08 15.00 7.73
N LYS A 113 2.37 15.32 7.54
CA LYS A 113 3.24 15.80 8.63
C LYS A 113 2.76 17.14 9.20
N ILE A 114 2.33 18.07 8.34
CA ILE A 114 1.82 19.38 8.78
C ILE A 114 0.47 19.20 9.48
N ALA A 115 -0.42 18.38 8.94
CA ALA A 115 -1.72 18.08 9.55
C ALA A 115 -1.57 17.45 10.95
N ASN A 116 -0.59 16.56 11.15
CA ASN A 116 -0.30 15.97 12.46
C ASN A 116 0.33 16.95 13.47
N TRP A 117 0.86 18.09 13.01
CA TRP A 117 1.46 19.11 13.88
C TRP A 117 0.44 20.12 14.40
N MET A 118 -0.71 20.25 13.73
CA MET A 118 -1.82 21.15 14.11
C MET A 118 -2.81 20.43 15.01
#